data_AF-A0A4Y7KXI2-F1
#
_entry.id   AF-A0A4Y7KXI2-F1
#
_cell.length_a   1.000
_cell.length_b   1.000
_cell.length_c   1.000
_cell.angle_alpha   90.00
_cell.angle_beta   90.00
_cell.angle_gamma   90.00
#
_symmetry.space_group_name_H-M   'P 1'
#
loop_
_entity.id
_entity.type
_entity.pdbx_description
1 polymer ?
#
loop_
_entity_poly.entity_id
_entity_poly.type
_entity_poly.pdbx_seq_one_letter_code
_entity_poly.pdbx_strand_id
1 'polypeptide(L)'
;MLMQDFYNFLLDSTNDPLSLSATVYSSKEEPLHRYSKYLDLKTSSSGNSFDLASFMNGIIKKKLKIIPDNVNWGGQSIVFTAFEGDFMTPRINEVDMLLAEGVNVTIYNGQLDLICATKGTEAWVGRAEKFPELGQNSSLLSG
;
A
#
# COMPACT_ATOMS: atom_id res chain seq x y z
N MET A 1 18.83 -0.67 -19.69
CA MET A 1 17.61 -1.18 -19.04
C MET A 1 16.57 -0.09 -19.13
N LEU A 2 15.63 -0.21 -20.07
CA LEU A 2 14.56 0.77 -20.25
C LEU A 2 13.63 0.67 -19.05
N MET A 3 13.41 1.79 -18.36
CA MET A 3 12.43 1.89 -17.28
C MET A 3 11.04 1.76 -17.91
N GLN A 4 10.46 0.56 -17.81
CA GLN A 4 9.07 0.35 -18.17
C GLN A 4 8.21 1.18 -17.21
N ASP A 5 7.40 2.10 -17.76
CA ASP A 5 6.52 2.94 -16.95
C ASP A 5 5.39 2.07 -16.38
N PHE A 6 5.56 1.61 -15.14
CA PHE A 6 4.70 0.62 -14.49
C PHE A 6 3.26 1.15 -14.27
N TYR A 7 3.10 2.48 -14.29
CA TYR A 7 1.79 3.15 -14.23
C TYR A 7 0.94 2.93 -15.49
N ASN A 8 1.53 2.51 -16.61
CA ASN A 8 0.78 2.20 -17.84
C ASN A 8 -0.16 1.00 -17.68
N PHE A 9 0.10 0.10 -16.72
CA PHE A 9 -0.79 -1.04 -16.44
C PHE A 9 -2.16 -0.62 -15.89
N LEU A 10 -2.24 0.57 -15.27
CA LEU A 10 -3.46 1.07 -14.65
C LEU A 10 -4.31 1.93 -15.59
N LEU A 11 -3.81 2.23 -16.80
CA LEU A 11 -4.57 2.93 -17.83
C LEU A 11 -5.45 1.92 -18.57
N ASP A 12 -6.76 2.18 -18.65
CA ASP A 12 -7.59 1.50 -19.66
C ASP A 12 -7.42 2.19 -21.03
N SER A 13 -7.78 1.50 -22.11
CA SER A 13 -7.61 1.95 -23.50
C SER A 13 -8.17 3.36 -23.79
N THR A 14 -9.14 3.83 -23.02
CA THR A 14 -9.68 5.20 -23.12
C THR A 14 -8.74 6.30 -22.59
N ASN A 15 -7.77 5.96 -21.73
CA ASN A 15 -6.83 6.89 -21.10
C ASN A 15 -5.37 6.64 -21.51
N ASP A 16 -5.14 5.76 -22.49
CA ASP A 16 -3.81 5.52 -23.05
C ASP A 16 -3.34 6.76 -23.87
N PRO A 17 -2.27 7.46 -23.45
CA PRO A 17 -1.74 8.61 -24.20
C PRO A 17 -1.24 8.24 -25.60
N LEU A 18 -1.04 6.95 -25.91
CA LEU A 18 -0.70 6.47 -27.24
C LEU A 18 -1.93 6.21 -28.13
N SER A 19 -3.14 6.15 -27.55
CA SER A 19 -4.40 5.93 -28.28
C SER A 19 -5.03 7.22 -28.81
N LEU A 20 -4.76 8.36 -28.17
CA LEU A 20 -5.31 9.66 -28.58
C LEU A 20 -4.35 10.36 -29.54
N SER A 21 -4.63 10.25 -30.85
CA SER A 21 -3.98 11.07 -31.85
C SER A 21 -4.19 12.56 -31.54
N ALA A 22 -3.11 13.26 -31.22
CA ALA A 22 -2.88 14.69 -31.45
C ALA A 22 -4.10 15.63 -31.30
N THR A 23 -4.65 15.80 -30.10
CA THR A 23 -5.32 17.07 -29.75
C THR A 23 -5.36 17.20 -28.23
N VAL A 24 -5.20 18.43 -27.73
CA VAL A 24 -5.18 18.83 -26.31
C VAL A 24 -3.79 18.73 -25.65
N TYR A 25 -2.88 19.55 -26.19
CA TYR A 25 -2.01 20.31 -25.29
C TYR A 25 -2.90 21.19 -24.39
N SER A 26 -2.53 21.28 -23.11
CA SER A 26 -2.99 22.29 -22.14
C SER A 26 -4.18 21.92 -21.22
N SER A 27 -3.91 21.10 -20.20
CA SER A 27 -4.37 21.36 -18.85
C SER A 27 -3.36 20.79 -17.84
N LYS A 28 -2.91 21.62 -16.88
CA LYS A 28 -1.99 21.26 -15.80
C LYS A 28 -2.73 20.43 -14.72
N GLU A 29 -3.28 19.29 -15.10
CA GLU A 29 -3.85 18.36 -14.13
C GLU A 29 -2.82 17.29 -13.75
N GLU A 30 -2.38 17.34 -12.49
CA GLU A 30 -1.43 16.40 -11.90
C GLU A 30 -1.88 14.95 -12.15
N PRO A 31 -0.97 14.03 -12.52
CA PRO A 31 -1.28 12.63 -12.81
C PRO A 31 -2.11 11.94 -11.71
N LEU A 32 -1.88 12.32 -10.45
CA LEU A 32 -2.62 11.83 -9.28
C LEU A 32 -4.11 12.16 -9.33
N HIS A 33 -4.49 13.36 -9.78
CA HIS A 33 -5.89 13.80 -9.80
C HIS A 33 -6.71 13.04 -10.85
N ARG A 34 -6.10 12.73 -12.01
CA ARG A 34 -6.73 11.90 -13.04
C ARG A 34 -6.91 10.45 -12.57
N TYR A 35 -5.92 9.93 -11.84
CA TYR A 35 -5.96 8.59 -11.29
C TYR A 35 -7.02 8.41 -10.20
N SER A 36 -7.16 9.37 -9.28
CA SER A 36 -8.23 9.35 -8.27
C SER A 36 -9.62 9.31 -8.91
N LYS A 37 -9.86 10.14 -9.94
CA LYS A 37 -11.14 10.17 -10.67
C LYS A 37 -11.43 8.85 -11.40
N TYR A 38 -10.40 8.20 -11.96
CA TYR A 38 -10.54 6.88 -12.57
C TYR A 38 -10.93 5.80 -11.56
N LEU A 39 -10.31 5.79 -10.38
CA LEU A 39 -10.67 4.85 -9.31
C LEU A 39 -12.10 5.07 -8.79
N ASP A 40 -12.53 6.33 -8.65
CA ASP A 40 -13.90 6.68 -8.25
C ASP A 40 -14.93 6.19 -9.28
N LEU A 41 -14.63 6.30 -10.57
CA LEU A 41 -15.50 5.80 -11.63
C LEU A 41 -15.59 4.26 -11.65
N LYS A 42 -14.46 3.57 -11.41
CA LYS A 42 -14.41 2.10 -11.40
C LYS A 42 -15.09 1.50 -10.17
N THR A 43 -14.98 2.16 -9.03
CA THR A 43 -15.70 1.76 -7.80
C THR A 43 -17.22 1.97 -7.92
N SER A 44 -17.66 2.91 -8.77
CA SER A 44 -19.08 3.18 -9.04
C SER A 44 -19.76 2.16 -9.96
N SER A 45 -19.01 1.41 -10.78
CA SER A 45 -19.59 0.50 -11.80
C SER A 45 -19.80 -0.93 -11.32
N SER A 46 -19.38 -1.28 -10.10
CA SER A 46 -19.61 -2.59 -9.50
C SER A 46 -20.72 -2.45 -8.46
N GLY A 47 -21.88 -3.07 -8.73
CA GLY A 47 -23.09 -2.91 -7.94
C GLY A 47 -22.86 -3.11 -6.43
N ASN A 48 -23.33 -2.13 -5.65
CA ASN A 48 -23.24 -2.00 -4.19
C ASN A 48 -21.83 -1.71 -3.65
N SER A 49 -21.39 -0.46 -3.77
CA SER A 49 -20.28 0.04 -2.95
C SER A 49 -20.67 -0.07 -1.47
N PHE A 50 -20.04 -1.02 -0.77
CA PHE A 50 -20.21 -1.15 0.66
C PHE A 50 -19.58 0.06 1.34
N ASP A 51 -20.41 0.92 1.94
CA ASP A 51 -19.93 2.04 2.75
C ASP A 51 -19.45 1.52 4.11
N LEU A 52 -18.16 1.19 4.15
CA LEU A 52 -17.48 0.74 5.36
C LEU A 52 -17.59 1.79 6.48
N ALA A 53 -17.59 3.09 6.17
CA ALA A 53 -17.68 4.12 7.20
C ALA A 53 -19.05 4.12 7.87
N SER A 54 -20.14 4.03 7.09
CA SER A 54 -21.49 3.88 7.66
C SER A 54 -21.67 2.57 8.42
N PHE A 55 -21.09 1.48 7.92
CA PHE A 55 -21.16 0.18 8.60
C PHE A 55 -20.46 0.21 9.95
N MET A 56 -19.23 0.72 10.00
CA MET A 56 -18.41 0.79 11.20
C MET A 56 -19.00 1.75 12.24
N ASN A 57 -19.44 2.94 11.80
CA ASN A 57 -20.06 3.94 12.69
C ASN A 57 -21.52 3.63 13.06
N GLY A 58 -22.17 2.70 12.35
CA GLY A 58 -23.54 2.28 12.58
C GLY A 58 -23.64 1.05 13.47
N ILE A 59 -23.85 -0.12 12.86
CA ILE A 59 -24.17 -1.36 13.56
C ILE A 59 -23.00 -1.83 14.42
N ILE A 60 -21.76 -1.71 13.92
CA ILE A 60 -20.57 -2.16 14.64
C ILE A 60 -20.32 -1.34 15.91
N LYS A 61 -20.37 0.00 15.83
CA LYS A 61 -20.24 0.87 17.01
C LYS A 61 -21.26 0.51 18.10
N LYS A 62 -22.53 0.31 17.74
CA LYS A 62 -23.60 -0.12 18.66
C LYS A 62 -23.35 -1.51 19.25
N LYS A 63 -22.77 -2.43 18.48
CA LYS A 63 -22.49 -3.81 18.90
C LYS A 63 -21.33 -3.88 19.89
N LEU A 64 -20.26 -3.13 19.63
CA LEU A 64 -19.02 -3.15 20.43
C LEU A 64 -19.18 -2.46 21.79
N LYS A 65 -20.01 -1.40 21.89
CA LYS A 65 -20.35 -0.67 23.13
C LYS A 65 -19.16 -0.05 23.90
N ILE A 66 -17.93 -0.20 23.42
CA ILE A 66 -16.70 0.37 24.01
C ILE A 66 -16.24 1.67 23.34
N ILE A 67 -16.80 2.00 22.18
CA ILE A 67 -16.38 3.17 21.39
C ILE A 67 -17.12 4.40 21.93
N PRO A 68 -16.41 5.45 22.38
CA PRO A 68 -17.03 6.68 22.87
C PRO A 68 -17.94 7.34 21.82
N ASP A 69 -18.99 8.04 22.28
CA ASP A 69 -19.94 8.71 21.39
C ASP A 69 -19.27 9.74 20.48
N ASN A 70 -18.26 10.45 20.98
CA ASN A 70 -17.49 11.46 20.26
C ASN A 70 -16.38 10.90 19.36
N VAL A 71 -16.22 9.58 19.25
CA VAL A 71 -15.20 8.95 18.39
C VAL A 71 -15.88 8.25 17.22
N ASN A 72 -15.49 8.62 16.00
CA ASN A 72 -15.94 7.97 14.78
C ASN A 72 -14.79 7.19 14.15
N TRP A 73 -15.13 6.04 13.56
CA TRP A 73 -14.21 5.29 12.73
C TRP A 73 -13.90 6.07 11.44
N GLY A 74 -12.63 6.08 11.07
CA GLY A 74 -12.12 6.60 9.79
C GLY A 74 -10.92 5.78 9.34
N GLY A 75 -10.54 5.91 8.06
CA GLY A 75 -9.46 5.11 7.48
C GLY A 75 -8.06 5.46 7.99
N GLN A 76 -7.83 6.71 8.38
CA GLN A 76 -6.58 7.23 8.92
C GLN A 76 -6.84 8.41 9.87
N SER A 77 -5.84 8.86 10.62
CA SER A 77 -5.99 9.94 11.60
C SER A 77 -4.76 10.85 11.68
N ILE A 78 -4.87 11.92 12.46
CA ILE A 78 -3.78 12.87 12.73
C ILE A 78 -2.54 12.24 13.37
N VAL A 79 -2.67 11.01 13.89
CA VAL A 79 -1.54 10.22 14.41
C VAL A 79 -0.45 10.04 13.37
N PHE A 80 -0.80 9.92 12.08
CA PHE A 80 0.20 9.81 11.01
C PHE A 80 1.13 11.02 10.97
N THR A 81 0.59 12.24 11.02
CA THR A 81 1.38 13.48 11.06
C THR A 81 2.23 13.57 12.33
N ALA A 82 1.71 13.12 13.47
CA ALA A 82 2.48 13.07 14.71
C ALA A 82 3.68 12.10 14.65
N PHE A 83 3.66 11.12 13.74
CA PHE A 83 4.70 10.10 13.54
C PHE A 83 5.65 10.40 12.37
N GLU A 84 5.59 11.58 11.75
CA GLU A 84 6.40 11.94 10.57
C GLU A 84 7.91 11.69 10.79
N GLY A 85 8.42 11.96 12.00
CA GLY A 85 9.83 11.75 12.34
C GLY A 85 10.24 10.28 12.47
N ASP A 86 9.30 9.36 12.66
CA ASP A 86 9.57 7.92 12.83
C ASP A 86 9.24 7.10 11.58
N PHE A 87 8.23 7.52 10.80
CA PHE A 87 7.61 6.73 9.72
C PHE A 87 8.58 6.23 8.64
N MET A 88 9.71 6.91 8.41
CA MET A 88 10.73 6.54 7.42
C MET A 88 12.07 6.10 8.04
N THR A 89 12.10 5.85 9.35
CA THR A 89 13.31 5.35 10.03
C THR A 89 13.45 3.84 9.78
N PRO A 90 14.62 3.35 9.33
CA PRO A 90 14.81 1.92 9.06
C PRO A 90 14.75 1.10 10.36
N ARG A 91 13.95 0.02 10.34
CA ARG A 91 13.78 -0.94 11.46
C ARG A 91 14.42 -2.29 11.18
N ILE A 92 15.53 -2.25 10.45
CA ILE A 92 16.19 -3.45 9.92
C ILE A 92 16.98 -4.18 11.02
N ASN A 93 17.60 -3.43 11.93
CA ASN A 93 18.40 -4.00 13.01
C ASN A 93 17.54 -4.81 13.99
N GLU A 94 16.30 -4.38 14.21
CA GLU A 94 15.34 -5.07 15.06
C GLU A 94 14.98 -6.45 14.49
N VAL A 95 14.89 -6.58 13.17
CA VAL A 95 14.68 -7.88 12.51
C VAL A 95 15.91 -8.76 12.64
N ASP A 96 17.12 -8.20 12.46
CA ASP A 96 18.38 -8.93 12.63
C ASP A 96 18.51 -9.47 14.08
N MET A 97 18.09 -8.70 15.09
CA MET A 97 18.05 -9.13 16.50
C MET A 97 17.04 -10.26 16.74
N LEU A 98 15.84 -10.18 16.17
CA LEU A 98 14.82 -11.24 16.32
C LEU A 98 15.31 -12.57 15.74
N LEU A 99 15.97 -12.53 14.58
CA LEU A 99 16.56 -13.70 13.95
C LEU A 99 17.69 -14.30 14.82
N ALA A 100 18.50 -13.45 15.47
CA ALA A 100 19.57 -13.88 16.40
C ALA A 100 19.03 -14.68 17.59
N GLU A 101 17.87 -14.27 18.11
CA GLU A 101 17.17 -14.92 19.23
C GLU A 101 16.40 -16.18 18.80
N GLY A 102 16.50 -16.58 17.53
CA GLY A 102 15.82 -17.76 17.00
C GLY A 102 14.33 -17.58 16.77
N VAL A 103 13.83 -16.34 16.67
CA VAL A 103 12.43 -16.06 16.33
C VAL A 103 12.21 -16.31 14.84
N ASN A 104 11.18 -17.08 14.49
CA ASN A 104 10.79 -17.28 13.10
C ASN A 104 10.15 -15.99 12.55
N VAL A 105 10.74 -15.46 11.48
CA VAL A 105 10.26 -14.25 10.80
C VAL A 105 9.78 -14.63 9.41
N THR A 106 8.48 -14.42 9.17
CA THR A 106 7.89 -14.61 7.83
C THR A 106 7.53 -13.27 7.23
N ILE A 107 7.95 -13.05 5.99
CA ILE A 107 7.73 -11.81 5.25
C ILE A 107 6.75 -12.12 4.11
N TYR A 108 5.68 -11.34 4.03
CA TYR A 108 4.69 -11.42 2.94
C TYR A 108 4.67 -10.10 2.18
N ASN A 109 4.60 -10.17 0.86
CA ASN A 109 4.57 -8.99 -0.01
C ASN A 109 3.66 -9.24 -1.21
N GLY A 110 2.80 -8.28 -1.52
CA GLY A 110 1.94 -8.35 -2.69
C GLY A 110 2.72 -7.97 -3.95
N GLN A 111 2.67 -8.82 -4.98
CA GLN A 111 3.45 -8.63 -6.21
C GLN A 111 3.13 -7.33 -6.99
N LEU A 112 1.99 -6.69 -6.72
CA LEU A 112 1.54 -5.44 -7.37
C LEU A 112 1.51 -4.22 -6.43
N ASP A 113 2.15 -4.29 -5.25
CA ASP A 113 2.30 -3.12 -4.36
C ASP A 113 3.42 -2.20 -4.86
N LEU A 114 3.12 -0.91 -5.03
CA LEU A 114 4.10 0.09 -5.47
C LEU A 114 4.73 0.86 -4.30
N ILE A 115 4.05 0.95 -3.15
CA ILE A 115 4.56 1.66 -1.97
C ILE A 115 5.62 0.78 -1.30
N CYS A 116 5.29 -0.51 -1.12
CA CYS A 116 6.19 -1.51 -0.57
C CYS A 116 6.62 -2.51 -1.67
N ALA A 117 7.33 -1.99 -2.68
CA ALA A 117 7.61 -2.74 -3.90
C ALA A 117 8.37 -4.05 -3.67
N THR A 118 7.91 -5.12 -4.35
CA THR A 118 8.47 -6.48 -4.26
C THR A 118 9.97 -6.53 -4.48
N LYS A 119 10.50 -5.78 -5.46
CA LYS A 119 11.95 -5.71 -5.70
C LYS A 119 12.74 -5.18 -4.50
N GLY A 120 12.19 -4.19 -3.79
CA GLY A 120 12.81 -3.65 -2.58
C GLY A 120 12.80 -4.69 -1.46
N THR A 121 11.66 -5.35 -1.27
CA THR A 121 11.50 -6.42 -0.28
C THR A 121 12.45 -7.59 -0.53
N GLU A 122 12.52 -8.10 -1.76
CA GLU A 122 13.41 -9.21 -2.13
C GLU A 122 14.89 -8.85 -1.95
N ALA A 123 15.30 -7.63 -2.34
CA ALA A 123 16.68 -7.17 -2.15
C ALA A 123 17.05 -7.08 -0.67
N TRP A 124 16.11 -6.66 0.19
CA TRP A 124 16.29 -6.62 1.64
C TRP A 124 16.39 -8.02 2.24
N VAL A 125 15.50 -8.96 1.87
CA VAL A 125 15.56 -10.34 2.35
C VAL A 125 16.86 -11.03 1.92
N GLY A 126 17.26 -10.87 0.66
CA GLY A 126 18.52 -11.43 0.16
C GLY A 126 19.78 -10.82 0.82
N ARG A 127 19.66 -9.65 1.46
CA ARG A 127 20.70 -9.09 2.35
C ARG A 127 20.71 -9.83 3.69
N ALA A 128 19.55 -10.10 4.28
CA ALA A 128 19.42 -10.78 5.57
C ALA A 128 19.92 -12.24 5.52
N GLU A 129 19.61 -12.98 4.46
CA GLU A 129 20.07 -14.37 4.27
C GLU A 129 21.59 -14.51 4.17
N LYS A 130 22.30 -13.44 3.74
CA LYS A 130 23.76 -13.42 3.61
C LYS A 130 24.50 -13.25 4.95
N PHE A 131 23.79 -13.15 6.07
CA PHE A 131 24.36 -13.19 7.42
C PHE A 131 24.18 -14.58 8.03
N PRO A 132 25.12 -15.53 7.81
CA PRO A 132 24.97 -16.94 8.18
C PRO A 132 24.93 -17.22 9.68
N GLU A 133 25.26 -16.24 10.54
CA GLU A 133 25.09 -16.38 12.00
C GLU A 133 23.62 -16.20 12.44
N LEU A 134 22.71 -15.75 11.54
CA LEU A 134 21.33 -15.38 11.85
C LEU A 134 20.26 -16.04 10.93
N GLY A 135 20.68 -16.67 9.83
CA GLY A 135 19.84 -16.84 8.63
C GLY A 135 19.08 -18.16 8.43
N GLN A 136 18.87 -19.01 9.44
CA GLN A 136 18.18 -20.30 9.22
C GLN A 136 16.63 -20.23 9.32
N ASN A 137 16.04 -19.11 9.74
CA ASN A 137 14.64 -19.04 10.17
C ASN A 137 13.75 -18.04 9.39
N SER A 138 14.19 -17.52 8.24
CA SER A 138 13.39 -16.60 7.42
C SER A 138 12.85 -17.25 6.15
N SER A 139 11.59 -17.00 5.84
CA SER A 139 10.97 -17.38 4.56
C SER A 139 10.14 -16.24 3.99
N LEU A 140 10.35 -15.96 2.70
CA LEU A 140 9.55 -15.01 1.92
C LEU A 140 8.42 -15.79 1.22
N LEU A 141 7.19 -15.34 1.41
CA LEU A 141 6.02 -15.87 0.73
C LEU A 141 5.43 -14.78 -0.15
N SER A 142 5.51 -14.99 -1.47
CA SER A 142 4.86 -14.14 -2.47
C SER A 142 3.47 -14.69 -2.81
N GLY A 143 2.51 -13.78 -2.93
CA GLY A 143 1.12 -14.06 -3.34
C GLY A 143 0.59 -12.98 -4.26
#